data_AF-A0A349E8R0-F1
#
_entry.id   AF-A0A349E8R0-F1
#
_cell.length_a   1.000
_cell.length_b   1.000
_cell.length_c   1.000
_cell.angle_alpha   90.00
_cell.angle_beta   90.00
_cell.angle_gamma   90.00
#
_symmetry.space_group_name_H-M   'P 1'
#
loop_
_entity.id
_entity.type
_entity.pdbx_description
1 polymer ?
#
loop_
_entity_poly.entity_id
_entity_poly.type
_entity_poly.pdbx_seq_one_letter_code
_entity_poly.pdbx_strand_id
1 'polypeptide(L)' 'IALSGEESIVAALNPEQTDYLYFVAKGDGSHHFSRTLDEHNAAVREYQLQIAN' A
#
# COMPACT_ATOMS: atom_id res chain seq x y z
N ILE A 1 -16.65 4.14 3.01
CA ILE A 1 -16.32 5.59 3.16
C ILE A 1 -16.66 6.03 4.59
N ALA A 2 -15.95 7.01 5.14
CA ALA A 2 -16.03 7.47 6.54
C ALA A 2 -15.75 8.98 6.66
N LEU A 3 -15.90 9.56 7.85
CA LEU A 3 -15.42 10.92 8.15
C LEU A 3 -13.89 10.91 8.24
N SER A 4 -13.24 11.81 7.50
CA SER A 4 -11.78 11.90 7.43
C SER A 4 -11.21 12.71 8.61
N GLY A 5 -10.13 12.22 9.19
CA GLY A 5 -9.32 12.99 10.13
C GLY A 5 -8.51 14.08 9.43
N GLU A 6 -7.98 15.02 10.21
CA GLU A 6 -7.17 16.15 9.72
C GLU A 6 -5.98 15.68 8.87
N GLU A 7 -5.21 14.69 9.37
CA GLU A 7 -4.05 14.15 8.67
C GLU A 7 -4.41 13.56 7.30
N SER A 8 -5.57 12.89 7.20
CA SER A 8 -6.06 12.34 5.92
C SER A 8 -6.39 13.45 4.92
N ILE A 9 -6.95 14.57 5.40
CA ILE A 9 -7.26 15.73 4.55
C ILE A 9 -5.96 16.37 4.04
N VAL A 10 -4.97 16.56 4.92
CA VAL A 10 -3.67 17.13 4.54
C VAL A 10 -2.97 16.25 3.49
N ALA A 11 -2.95 14.93 3.69
CA ALA A 11 -2.34 13.99 2.74
C ALA A 11 -3.05 13.97 1.38
N ALA A 12 -4.37 14.13 1.35
CA ALA A 12 -5.14 14.21 0.11
C ALA A 12 -4.85 15.50 -0.68
N LEU A 13 -4.65 16.62 0.02
CA LEU A 13 -4.34 17.91 -0.60
C LEU A 13 -2.85 18.07 -0.96
N ASN A 14 -1.96 17.42 -0.21
CA ASN A 14 -0.51 17.51 -0.36
C ASN A 14 0.09 16.10 -0.42
N PRO A 15 -0.17 15.32 -1.47
CA PRO A 15 0.37 13.98 -1.58
C PRO A 15 1.89 14.03 -1.79
N GLU A 16 2.58 13.00 -1.33
CA GLU A 16 3.96 12.77 -1.72
C GLU A 16 4.01 12.46 -3.24
N GLN A 17 4.92 13.13 -3.96
CA GLN A 17 5.12 12.83 -5.37
C GLN A 17 5.91 11.51 -5.50
N THR A 18 5.23 10.48 -5.97
CA THR A 18 5.81 9.15 -6.18
C THR A 18 5.24 8.51 -7.45
N ASP A 19 5.94 7.52 -7.99
CA ASP A 19 5.47 6.73 -9.15
C ASP A 19 4.78 5.43 -8.72
N TYR A 20 4.45 5.27 -7.44
CA TYR A 20 3.84 4.05 -6.95
C TYR A 20 2.39 3.97 -7.39
N LEU A 21 2.02 2.83 -7.98
CA LEU A 21 0.66 2.58 -8.49
C LEU A 21 -0.05 1.49 -7.68
N TYR A 22 0.70 0.69 -6.93
CA TYR A 22 0.18 -0.45 -6.19
C TYR A 22 0.74 -0.46 -4.77
N PHE A 23 -0.04 -1.01 -3.84
CA PHE A 23 0.43 -1.33 -2.50
C PHE A 23 -0.19 -2.64 -2.01
N VAL A 24 0.51 -3.34 -1.11
CA VAL A 24 0.00 -4.54 -0.43
C VAL A 24 0.37 -4.48 1.05
N ALA A 25 -0.53 -4.93 1.92
CA ALA A 25 -0.25 -5.02 3.35
C ALA A 25 0.82 -6.09 3.63
N LYS A 26 1.75 -5.82 4.55
CA LYS A 26 2.81 -6.76 4.93
C LYS A 26 2.42 -7.72 6.06
N GLY A 27 1.27 -7.46 6.71
CA GLY A 27 0.76 -8.24 7.85
C GLY A 27 1.21 -7.74 9.22
N ASP A 28 2.17 -6.82 9.27
CA ASP A 28 2.71 -6.19 10.50
C ASP A 28 2.13 -4.79 10.78
N GLY A 29 1.09 -4.40 10.04
CA GLY A 29 0.51 -3.05 10.08
C GLY A 29 1.15 -2.06 9.09
N SER A 30 2.17 -2.46 8.34
CA SER A 30 2.78 -1.65 7.28
C SER A 30 2.39 -2.12 5.86
N HIS A 31 2.82 -1.34 4.86
CA HIS A 31 2.55 -1.59 3.44
C HIS A 31 3.85 -1.65 2.64
N HIS A 32 3.86 -2.47 1.58
CA HIS A 32 4.86 -2.46 0.53
C HIS A 32 4.28 -1.77 -0.71
N PHE A 33 5.01 -0.83 -1.31
CA PHE A 33 4.58 -0.06 -2.48
C PHE A 33 5.33 -0.49 -3.74
N SER A 34 4.65 -0.54 -4.88
CA SER A 34 5.20 -1.03 -6.15
C SER A 34 4.82 -0.12 -7.32
N ARG A 35 5.72 0.01 -8.29
CA ARG A 35 5.52 0.84 -9.50
C ARG A 35 4.85 0.04 -10.61
N THR A 36 5.11 -1.26 -10.69
CA THR A 36 4.57 -2.14 -11.73
C THR A 36 3.69 -3.25 -11.16
N LEU A 37 2.85 -3.83 -12.02
CA LEU A 37 2.00 -4.97 -11.65
C LEU A 37 2.83 -6.21 -11.30
N ASP A 38 3.96 -6.42 -11.97
CA ASP A 38 4.83 -7.57 -11.72
C ASP A 38 5.48 -7.50 -10.33
N GLU A 39 5.97 -6.30 -9.95
CA GLU A 39 6.46 -6.02 -8.60
C GLU A 39 5.36 -6.24 -7.55
N HIS A 40 4.16 -5.73 -7.80
CA HIS A 40 3.02 -5.91 -6.89
C HIS A 40 2.70 -7.40 -6.70
N ASN A 41 2.64 -8.17 -7.77
CA ASN A 41 2.34 -9.61 -7.71
C ASN A 41 3.43 -10.39 -6.97
N ALA A 42 4.69 -9.97 -7.07
CA ALA A 42 5.78 -10.54 -6.28
C ALA A 42 5.59 -10.24 -4.78
N ALA A 43 5.29 -8.98 -4.43
CA ALA A 43 5.03 -8.58 -3.06
C ALA A 43 3.78 -9.27 -2.47
N VAL A 44 2.72 -9.50 -3.25
CA VAL A 44 1.55 -10.28 -2.83
C VAL A 44 1.93 -11.72 -2.50
N ARG A 45 2.77 -12.36 -3.33
CA ARG A 45 3.25 -13.71 -3.04
C ARG A 45 4.04 -13.76 -1.74
N GLU A 46 4.90 -12.77 -1.51
CA GLU A 46 5.73 -12.66 -0.31
C GLU A 46 4.89 -12.42 0.95
N TYR A 47 3.99 -11.45 0.94
CA TYR A 47 3.34 -10.98 2.17
C TYR A 47 1.96 -11.58 2.46
N GLN A 48 1.26 -12.08 1.45
CA GLN A 48 -0.14 -12.54 1.61
C GLN A 48 -0.29 -14.04 1.40
N LEU A 49 0.44 -14.62 0.44
CA LEU A 49 0.24 -16.02 0.04
C LEU A 49 1.17 -17.01 0.77
N GLN A 50 2.29 -16.57 1.34
CA GLN A 50 3.17 -17.42 2.16
C GLN A 50 2.67 -17.64 3.59
N ILE A 51 1.70 -16.84 4.08
CA ILE A 51 1.14 -16.95 5.45
C ILE A 51 0.05 -18.05 5.54
N ALA A 52 -0.34 -18.66 4.42
CA ALA A 52 -1.25 -19.80 4.40
C ALA A 52 -0.50 -21.14 4.47
N ASN A 53 0.06 -21.47 5.63
CA ASN A 53 0.45 -22.84 6.01
C ASN A 53 0.12 -23.08 7.48
#